data_AF-A0A2N5AFT1-F1
#
_entry.id   AF-A0A2N5AFT1-F1
#
_cell.length_a   1.000
_cell.length_b   1.000
_cell.length_c   1.000
_cell.angle_alpha   90.00
_cell.angle_beta   90.00
_cell.angle_gamma   90.00
#
_symmetry.space_group_name_H-M   'P 1'
#
loop_
_entity.id
_entity.type
_entity.pdbx_description
1 polymer ?
#
loop_
_entity_poly.entity_id
_entity_poly.type
_entity_poly.pdbx_seq_one_letter_code
_entity_poly.pdbx_strand_id
1 'polypeptide(L)' 'MKDVVDKCSTKGCAIDVGTIIDNEDCVYRAEKMFPSREEAESTVAAVRERAAAAAPASEPPQV' A
#
# COMPACT_ATOMS: atom_id res chain seq x y z
N MET A 1 26.33 -28.05 12.64
CA MET A 1 25.25 -27.09 12.97
C MET A 1 25.78 -25.64 12.95
N LYS A 2 26.50 -25.23 11.90
CA LYS A 2 27.04 -23.84 11.82
C LYS A 2 26.77 -23.15 10.47
N ASP A 3 26.03 -23.81 9.58
CA ASP A 3 25.76 -23.37 8.20
C ASP A 3 24.28 -23.04 7.94
N VAL A 4 23.44 -23.00 8.97
CA VAL A 4 21.98 -22.91 8.80
C VAL A 4 21.48 -21.45 8.81
N VAL A 5 22.26 -20.49 9.29
CA VAL A 5 21.78 -19.10 9.51
C VAL A 5 22.81 -18.08 9.04
N ASP A 6 23.05 -18.02 7.72
CA ASP A 6 23.66 -16.84 7.10
C ASP A 6 22.94 -16.48 5.79
N LYS A 7 21.65 -16.16 5.92
CA LYS A 7 20.77 -15.72 4.82
C LYS A 7 20.28 -14.28 5.02
N CYS A 8 21.08 -13.42 5.65
CA CYS A 8 20.71 -12.03 5.94
C CYS A 8 21.04 -11.06 4.79
N SER A 9 21.16 -11.54 3.55
CA SER A 9 21.54 -10.74 2.39
C SER A 9 20.31 -10.19 1.65
N THR A 10 19.50 -9.36 2.32
CA THR A 10 18.39 -8.70 1.65
C THR A 10 18.38 -7.22 1.99
N LYS A 11 18.74 -6.38 1.01
CA LYS A 11 18.69 -4.91 1.13
C LYS A 11 17.29 -4.33 0.98
N GLY A 12 16.27 -5.15 0.67
CA GLY A 12 14.87 -4.74 0.55
C GLY A 12 14.66 -3.60 -0.46
N CYS A 13 14.36 -3.92 -1.72
CA CYS A 13 14.05 -2.89 -2.72
C CYS A 13 12.59 -2.41 -2.64
N ALA A 14 11.75 -3.15 -1.93
CA ALA A 14 10.34 -2.85 -1.72
C ALA A 14 10.15 -2.12 -0.38
N ILE A 15 9.16 -1.24 -0.34
CA ILE A 15 8.67 -0.67 0.92
C ILE A 15 7.64 -1.65 1.47
N ASP A 16 8.04 -2.45 2.45
CA ASP A 16 7.18 -3.42 3.13
C ASP A 16 7.33 -3.28 4.64
N VAL A 17 6.20 -3.19 5.34
CA VAL A 17 6.14 -3.08 6.81
C VAL A 17 6.05 -4.47 7.47
N GLY A 18 5.91 -5.54 6.67
CA GLY A 18 5.78 -6.91 7.15
C GLY A 18 4.35 -7.29 7.54
N THR A 19 3.36 -6.72 6.86
CA THR A 19 1.93 -6.99 7.10
C THR A 19 1.46 -8.25 6.37
N ILE A 20 0.35 -8.82 6.83
CA ILE A 20 -0.31 -9.93 6.13
C ILE A 20 -0.81 -9.42 4.77
N ILE A 21 -0.57 -10.22 3.72
CA ILE A 21 -1.01 -9.93 2.35
C ILE A 21 -2.47 -10.35 2.21
N ASP A 22 -3.30 -9.45 1.70
CA ASP A 22 -4.64 -9.78 1.21
C ASP A 22 -4.52 -10.46 -0.17
N ASN A 23 -5.13 -11.64 -0.31
CA ASN A 23 -5.00 -12.51 -1.47
C ASN A 23 -6.30 -12.61 -2.28
N GLU A 24 -7.32 -11.79 -2.00
CA GLU A 24 -8.61 -11.87 -2.71
C GLU A 24 -8.52 -11.26 -4.11
N ASP A 25 -8.11 -9.99 -4.21
CA ASP A 25 -8.08 -9.23 -5.47
C ASP A 25 -6.89 -8.25 -5.50
N CYS A 26 -6.55 -7.77 -6.70
CA CYS A 26 -5.63 -6.65 -6.88
C CYS A 26 -6.32 -5.28 -6.77
N VAL A 27 -7.58 -5.24 -6.33
CA VAL A 27 -8.38 -4.02 -6.16
C VAL A 27 -8.62 -3.78 -4.67
N TYR A 28 -8.05 -2.70 -4.15
CA TYR A 28 -8.30 -2.28 -2.77
C TYR A 28 -9.54 -1.39 -2.67
N ARG A 29 -10.42 -1.66 -1.71
CA ARG A 29 -11.60 -0.84 -1.41
C ARG A 29 -11.45 -0.21 -0.03
N ALA A 30 -11.56 1.11 0.03
CA ALA A 30 -11.52 1.88 1.27
C ALA A 30 -12.88 2.56 1.49
N GLU A 31 -13.51 2.24 2.61
CA GLU A 31 -14.79 2.84 3.01
C GLU A 31 -14.67 3.45 4.41
N LYS A 32 -15.21 4.66 4.56
CA LYS A 32 -15.26 5.35 5.84
C LYS A 32 -16.46 6.29 5.86
N MET A 33 -17.16 6.34 6.98
CA MET A 33 -18.23 7.31 7.21
C MET A 33 -17.65 8.63 7.68
N PHE A 34 -18.19 9.73 7.15
CA PHE A 34 -17.78 11.09 7.50
C PHE A 34 -19.00 11.94 7.89
N PRO A 35 -18.83 12.89 8.81
CA PRO A 35 -19.89 13.81 9.21
C PRO A 35 -20.21 14.86 8.14
N SER A 36 -19.28 15.13 7.21
CA SER A 36 -19.44 16.09 6.12
C SER A 36 -18.81 15.59 4.82
N ARG A 37 -19.30 16.15 3.70
CA ARG A 37 -18.75 15.88 2.37
C ARG A 37 -17.33 16.41 2.21
N GLU A 38 -17.03 17.56 2.79
CA GLU A 38 -15.71 18.18 2.74
C GLU A 38 -14.64 17.29 3.38
N GLU A 39 -14.93 16.71 4.55
CA GLU A 39 -14.03 15.76 5.20
C GLU A 39 -13.83 14.47 4.38
N ALA A 40 -14.90 14.00 3.73
CA ALA A 40 -14.83 12.83 2.85
C ALA A 40 -13.93 13.11 1.63
N GLU A 41 -14.13 14.24 0.95
CA GLU A 41 -13.35 14.64 -0.23
C GLU A 41 -11.87 14.87 0.12
N SER A 42 -11.58 15.51 1.25
CA SER A 42 -10.22 15.68 1.77
C SER A 42 -9.54 14.32 2.02
N THR A 43 -10.27 13.36 2.60
CA THR A 43 -9.73 12.00 2.81
C THR A 43 -9.51 11.27 1.50
N VAL A 44 -10.42 11.39 0.53
CA VAL A 44 -10.26 10.80 -0.81
C VAL A 44 -9.04 11.37 -1.53
N ALA A 45 -8.78 12.68 -1.41
CA ALA A 45 -7.57 13.29 -1.96
C ALA A 45 -6.30 12.67 -1.35
N ALA A 46 -6.25 12.52 -0.02
CA ALA A 46 -5.13 11.87 0.66
C ALA A 46 -4.95 10.39 0.26
N VAL A 47 -6.05 9.66 0.03
CA VAL A 47 -5.98 8.27 -0.47
C VAL A 47 -5.43 8.22 -1.89
N ARG A 48 -5.82 9.16 -2.76
CA ARG A 48 -5.30 9.27 -4.13
C ARG A 48 -3.79 9.53 -4.16
N GLU A 49 -3.28 10.41 -3.30
CA GLU A 49 -1.83 10.64 -3.19
C GLU A 49 -1.08 9.39 -2.76
N ARG A 50 -1.62 8.63 -1.79
CA ARG A 50 -1.04 7.35 -1.36
C ARG A 50 -1.05 6.31 -2.48
N ALA A 51 -2.15 6.23 -3.24
CA ALA A 51 -2.25 5.34 -4.38
C ALA A 51 -1.18 5.68 -5.45
N ALA A 52 -0.98 6.96 -5.73
CA ALA A 52 0.05 7.41 -6.67
C ALA A 52 1.48 7.10 -6.18
N ALA A 53 1.74 7.17 -4.88
CA ALA A 53 3.04 6.81 -4.30
C ALA A 53 3.30 5.29 -4.29
N ALA A 54 2.24 4.47 -4.23
CA ALA A 54 2.33 3.02 -4.23
C ALA A 54 2.43 2.41 -5.64
N ALA A 55 1.87 3.08 -6.65
CA ALA A 55 1.88 2.63 -8.04
C ALA A 55 3.15 3.10 -8.78
N PRO A 56 3.63 2.34 -9.77
CA PRO A 56 4.72 2.79 -10.63
C PRO A 56 4.26 3.95 -11.52
N ALA A 57 5.17 4.88 -11.83
CA ALA A 57 4.84 6.06 -12.66
C ALA A 57 4.31 5.72 -14.06
N SER A 58 4.64 4.53 -14.58
CA SER A 58 4.18 4.02 -15.87
C SER A 58 2.74 3.51 -15.88
N GLU A 59 2.18 3.19 -14.70
CA GLU A 59 0.86 2.59 -14.58
C GLU A 59 0.11 3.26 -13.41
N PRO A 60 -0.48 4.45 -13.65
CA PRO A 60 -1.17 5.18 -12.60
C PRO A 60 -2.39 4.40 -12.09
N PRO A 61 -2.74 4.56 -10.81
CA PRO A 61 -3.87 3.86 -10.21
C PRO A 61 -5.18 4.33 -10.85
N GLN A 62 -6.07 3.39 -11.12
CA GLN A 62 -7.43 3.68 -11.60
C GLN A 62 -8.32 3.92 -10.37
N VAL A 63 -8.81 5.16 -10.19
CA VAL A 63 -9.55 5.61 -8.99
C VAL A 63 -10.86 6.27 -9.36
#